data_AF-A0A7W8TTX3-F1
#
_entry.id   AF-A0A7W8TTX3-F1
#
_cell.length_a   1.000
_cell.length_b   1.000
_cell.length_c   1.000
_cell.angle_alpha   90.00
_cell.angle_beta   90.00
_cell.angle_gamma   90.00
#
_symmetry.space_group_name_H-M   'P 1'
#
loop_
_entity.id
_entity.type
_entity.pdbx_description
1 polymer ?
#
loop_
_entity_poly.entity_id
_entity_poly.type
_entity_poly.pdbx_seq_one_letter_code
_entity_poly.pdbx_strand_id
1 'polypeptide(L)'
;MKTSERPEFATQRRNELFDSLIEMFLMDGFSHLTLDDVAARLKCSKSTLYTLAGSKDALVKEVTKHFFRKATLAVETELAEASGSLNRITAYLNAVGRALSAASEQFMLDMSNFAPAREVYEMNTKFAAERVKTLIDEGVAAGDFRKVNAAFAADLTSATMVRIQLGEVRQRTGLGDAKAYQELAAILTAGISA
;
A
#
# COMPACT_ATOMS: atom_id res chain seq x y z
N MET A 1 -12.35 39.85 -6.59
CA MET A 1 -11.51 38.68 -6.27
C MET A 1 -12.34 37.69 -5.45
N LYS A 2 -13.11 36.79 -6.08
CA LYS A 2 -13.92 35.73 -5.45
C LYS A 2 -14.28 34.69 -6.51
N THR A 3 -13.39 33.72 -6.77
CA THR A 3 -13.71 32.60 -7.69
C THR A 3 -12.89 31.31 -7.48
N SER A 4 -12.11 31.17 -6.40
CA SER A 4 -11.24 29.98 -6.18
C SER A 4 -11.75 28.98 -5.12
N GLU A 5 -12.82 29.27 -4.37
CA GLU A 5 -13.24 28.43 -3.22
C GLU A 5 -14.11 27.20 -3.61
N ARG A 6 -14.87 27.27 -4.72
CA ARG A 6 -15.76 26.17 -5.16
C ARG A 6 -15.03 24.89 -5.62
N PRO A 7 -13.96 24.97 -6.44
CA PRO A 7 -13.21 23.78 -6.86
C PRO A 7 -12.48 23.09 -5.70
N GLU A 8 -11.95 23.87 -4.76
CA GLU A 8 -11.24 23.35 -3.58
C GLU A 8 -12.20 22.61 -2.65
N PHE A 9 -13.37 23.19 -2.35
CA PHE A 9 -14.38 22.55 -1.51
C PHE A 9 -14.92 21.24 -2.12
N ALA A 10 -15.14 21.23 -3.44
CA ALA A 10 -15.57 20.01 -4.14
C ALA A 10 -14.49 18.92 -4.12
N THR A 11 -13.21 19.30 -4.20
CA THR A 11 -12.08 18.37 -4.13
C THR A 11 -11.91 17.81 -2.72
N GLN A 12 -12.05 18.64 -1.70
CA GLN A 12 -11.98 18.22 -0.30
C GLN A 12 -13.08 17.19 0.02
N ARG A 13 -14.33 17.50 -0.32
CA ARG A 13 -15.46 16.59 -0.08
C ARG A 13 -15.32 15.26 -0.84
N ARG A 14 -14.73 15.30 -2.03
CA ARG A 14 -14.38 14.10 -2.80
C ARG A 14 -13.33 13.26 -2.10
N ASN A 15 -12.30 13.87 -1.52
CA ASN A 15 -11.27 13.17 -0.76
C ASN A 15 -11.84 12.56 0.54
N GLU A 16 -12.69 13.29 1.27
CA GLU A 16 -13.38 12.77 2.46
C GLU A 16 -14.23 11.53 2.15
N LEU A 17 -14.88 11.54 0.98
CA LEU A 17 -15.65 10.37 0.52
C LEU A 17 -14.75 9.19 0.17
N PHE A 18 -13.60 9.42 -0.48
CA PHE A 18 -12.60 8.37 -0.71
C PHE A 18 -12.05 7.82 0.61
N ASP A 19 -11.76 8.67 1.58
CA ASP A 19 -11.26 8.24 2.89
C ASP A 19 -12.28 7.35 3.61
N SER A 20 -13.56 7.71 3.55
CA SER A 20 -14.64 6.90 4.12
C SER A 20 -14.81 5.55 3.38
N LEU A 21 -14.62 5.53 2.06
CA LEU A 21 -14.63 4.31 1.25
C LEU A 21 -13.45 3.39 1.61
N ILE A 22 -12.25 3.98 1.78
CA ILE A 22 -11.05 3.25 2.19
C ILE A 22 -11.27 2.61 3.54
N GLU A 23 -11.74 3.37 4.54
CA GLU A 23 -11.99 2.84 5.89
C GLU A 23 -12.97 1.66 5.85
N MET A 24 -14.09 1.81 5.12
CA MET A 24 -15.07 0.74 4.95
C MET A 24 -14.46 -0.51 4.30
N PHE A 25 -13.71 -0.33 3.21
CA PHE A 25 -13.13 -1.46 2.48
C PHE A 25 -12.03 -2.14 3.29
N LEU A 26 -11.18 -1.38 4.00
CA LEU A 26 -10.16 -1.94 4.87
C LEU A 26 -10.77 -2.78 6.00
N MET A 27 -11.90 -2.37 6.56
CA MET A 27 -12.58 -3.12 7.62
C MET A 27 -13.26 -4.38 7.09
N ASP A 28 -14.10 -4.26 6.06
CA ASP A 28 -15.05 -5.31 5.70
C ASP A 28 -14.66 -6.09 4.44
N GLY A 29 -13.73 -5.57 3.64
CA GLY A 29 -13.59 -5.93 2.24
C GLY A 29 -14.66 -5.23 1.37
N PHE A 30 -14.68 -5.56 0.08
CA PHE A 30 -15.51 -4.88 -0.92
C PHE A 30 -16.27 -5.83 -1.86
N SER A 31 -15.91 -7.11 -1.95
CA SER A 31 -16.49 -8.04 -2.92
C SER A 31 -17.99 -8.24 -2.68
N HIS A 32 -18.41 -8.33 -1.42
CA HIS A 32 -19.79 -8.54 -1.01
C HIS A 32 -20.67 -7.27 -1.02
N LEU A 33 -20.09 -6.07 -1.08
CA LEU A 33 -20.82 -4.80 -0.98
C LEU A 33 -21.44 -4.38 -2.31
N THR A 34 -22.72 -4.03 -2.35
CA THR A 34 -23.33 -3.37 -3.51
C THR A 34 -23.16 -1.85 -3.45
N LEU A 35 -23.40 -1.15 -4.57
CA LEU A 35 -23.44 0.33 -4.55
C LEU A 35 -24.57 0.88 -3.67
N ASP A 36 -25.65 0.10 -3.46
CA ASP A 36 -26.69 0.45 -2.47
C ASP A 36 -26.13 0.40 -1.05
N ASP A 37 -25.43 -0.68 -0.69
CA ASP A 37 -24.86 -0.84 0.65
C ASP A 37 -23.85 0.27 0.97
N VAL A 38 -22.98 0.57 0.00
CA VAL A 38 -22.00 1.66 0.12
C VAL A 38 -22.69 3.00 0.28
N ALA A 39 -23.69 3.30 -0.55
CA ALA A 39 -24.44 4.56 -0.49
C ALA A 39 -25.18 4.72 0.85
N ALA A 40 -25.84 3.66 1.32
CA ALA A 40 -26.55 3.66 2.59
C ALA A 40 -25.61 3.88 3.77
N ARG A 41 -24.47 3.18 3.79
CA ARG A 41 -23.50 3.25 4.89
C ARG A 41 -22.74 4.59 4.93
N LEU A 42 -22.41 5.16 3.77
CA LEU A 42 -21.79 6.49 3.66
C LEU A 42 -22.81 7.64 3.71
N LYS A 43 -24.10 7.33 3.84
CA LYS A 43 -25.21 8.32 3.85
C LYS A 43 -25.14 9.27 2.65
N CYS A 44 -24.82 8.73 1.48
CA CYS A 44 -24.76 9.48 0.22
C CYS A 44 -25.70 8.88 -0.83
N SER A 45 -25.98 9.60 -1.91
CA SER A 45 -26.74 9.04 -3.03
C SER A 45 -25.85 8.15 -3.90
N LYS A 46 -26.46 7.21 -4.63
CA LYS A 46 -25.77 6.48 -5.71
C LYS A 46 -25.19 7.41 -6.76
N SER A 47 -25.90 8.50 -7.08
CA SER A 47 -25.41 9.49 -8.04
C SER A 47 -24.07 10.08 -7.58
N THR A 48 -23.86 10.30 -6.28
CA THR A 48 -22.57 10.73 -5.73
C THR A 48 -21.48 9.67 -5.89
N LEU A 49 -21.79 8.37 -5.79
CA LEU A 49 -20.80 7.33 -6.07
C LEU A 49 -20.48 7.27 -7.58
N TYR A 50 -21.48 7.48 -8.43
CA TYR A 50 -21.29 7.50 -9.89
C TYR A 50 -20.45 8.70 -10.39
N THR A 51 -20.37 9.80 -9.64
CA THR A 51 -19.43 10.89 -9.97
C THR A 51 -17.98 10.52 -9.67
N LEU A 52 -17.74 9.51 -8.81
CA LEU A 52 -16.39 8.99 -8.55
C LEU A 52 -15.98 7.96 -9.60
N ALA A 53 -16.91 7.08 -10.00
CA ALA A 53 -16.63 6.00 -10.94
C ALA A 53 -17.91 5.49 -11.62
N GLY A 54 -17.80 5.08 -12.89
CA GLY A 54 -18.95 4.63 -13.68
C GLY A 54 -19.51 3.25 -13.32
N SER A 55 -18.86 2.49 -12.44
CA SER A 55 -19.28 1.16 -11.99
C SER A 55 -18.69 0.82 -10.62
N LYS A 56 -19.19 -0.23 -9.96
CA LYS A 56 -18.60 -0.77 -8.71
C LYS A 56 -17.12 -1.14 -8.92
N ASP A 57 -16.82 -1.83 -10.01
CA ASP A 57 -15.46 -2.26 -10.34
C ASP A 57 -14.51 -1.06 -10.52
N ALA A 58 -14.97 -0.02 -11.22
CA ALA A 58 -14.22 1.22 -11.37
C ALA A 58 -14.05 1.93 -10.02
N LEU A 59 -15.07 1.91 -9.16
CA LEU A 59 -15.00 2.52 -7.82
C LEU A 59 -13.95 1.81 -6.97
N VAL A 60 -13.98 0.48 -6.93
CA VAL A 60 -12.97 -0.33 -6.23
C VAL A 60 -11.57 -0.01 -6.74
N LYS A 61 -11.37 0.06 -8.06
CA LYS A 61 -10.07 0.41 -8.65
C LYS A 61 -9.59 1.81 -8.21
N GLU A 62 -10.47 2.81 -8.21
CA GLU A 62 -10.11 4.17 -7.79
C GLU A 62 -9.85 4.29 -6.29
N VAL A 63 -10.66 3.62 -5.45
CA VAL A 63 -10.44 3.55 -3.99
C VAL A 63 -9.10 2.87 -3.69
N THR A 64 -8.79 1.78 -4.39
CA THR A 64 -7.51 1.06 -4.26
C THR A 64 -6.32 1.96 -4.62
N LYS A 65 -6.40 2.69 -5.74
CA LYS A 65 -5.36 3.67 -6.12
C LYS A 65 -5.22 4.77 -5.07
N HIS A 66 -6.33 5.26 -4.52
CA HIS A 66 -6.30 6.31 -3.50
C HIS A 66 -5.64 5.81 -2.21
N PHE A 67 -5.98 4.59 -1.76
CA PHE A 67 -5.33 3.93 -0.65
C PHE A 67 -3.81 3.85 -0.83
N PHE A 68 -3.33 3.33 -1.95
CA PHE A 68 -1.88 3.21 -2.18
C PHE A 68 -1.17 4.55 -2.33
N ARG A 69 -1.82 5.58 -2.87
CA ARG A 69 -1.26 6.95 -2.87
C ARG A 69 -1.04 7.46 -1.45
N LYS A 70 -2.03 7.31 -0.56
CA LYS A 70 -1.91 7.71 0.85
C LYS A 70 -0.86 6.88 1.59
N ALA A 71 -0.85 5.56 1.37
CA ALA A 71 0.15 4.66 1.94
C ALA A 71 1.58 5.06 1.52
N THR A 72 1.80 5.27 0.21
CA THR A 72 3.11 5.69 -0.31
C THR A 72 3.54 7.03 0.27
N LEU A 73 2.63 8.01 0.40
CA LEU A 73 2.96 9.29 1.03
C LEU A 73 3.39 9.10 2.49
N ALA A 74 2.64 8.32 3.27
CA ALA A 74 2.96 8.06 4.67
C ALA A 74 4.31 7.33 4.83
N VAL A 75 4.58 6.35 3.98
CA VAL A 75 5.85 5.60 3.95
C VAL A 75 7.02 6.52 3.62
N GLU A 76 6.91 7.37 2.60
CA GLU A 76 7.98 8.29 2.22
C GLU A 76 8.20 9.41 3.26
N THR A 77 7.14 9.86 3.95
CA THR A 77 7.28 10.80 5.09
C THR A 77 8.11 10.17 6.21
N GLU A 78 7.81 8.94 6.61
CA GLU A 78 8.58 8.27 7.67
C GLU A 78 10.02 7.97 7.22
N LEU A 79 10.22 7.57 5.97
CA LEU A 79 11.55 7.35 5.41
C LEU A 79 12.40 8.63 5.40
N ALA A 80 11.79 9.80 5.19
CA ALA A 80 12.49 11.08 5.21
C ALA A 80 13.01 11.47 6.61
N GLU A 81 12.39 10.95 7.67
CA GLU A 81 12.81 11.15 9.06
C GLU A 81 13.88 10.13 9.51
N ALA A 82 13.98 8.99 8.81
CA ALA A 82 14.94 7.94 9.13
C ALA A 82 16.38 8.30 8.71
N SER A 83 17.31 8.18 9.65
CA SER A 83 18.74 8.40 9.41
C SER A 83 19.53 7.10 9.50
N GLY A 84 20.59 6.99 8.69
CA GLY A 84 21.44 5.79 8.60
C GLY A 84 20.88 4.76 7.61
N SER A 85 21.75 4.20 6.75
CA SER A 85 21.35 3.35 5.63
C SER A 85 20.52 2.13 6.06
N LEU A 86 20.95 1.42 7.11
CA LEU A 86 20.23 0.25 7.64
C LEU A 86 18.84 0.61 8.19
N ASN A 87 18.78 1.70 8.96
CA ASN A 87 17.54 2.15 9.57
C ASN A 87 16.55 2.66 8.51
N ARG A 88 17.03 3.28 7.42
CA ARG A 88 16.17 3.68 6.29
C ARG A 88 15.47 2.50 5.63
N ILE A 89 16.17 1.38 5.40
CA ILE A 89 15.55 0.14 4.87
C ILE A 89 14.53 -0.43 5.87
N THR A 90 14.92 -0.49 7.14
CA THR A 90 14.06 -0.99 8.23
C THR A 90 12.78 -0.17 8.36
N ALA A 91 12.91 1.15 8.41
CA ALA A 91 11.80 2.09 8.50
C ALA A 91 10.87 1.96 7.29
N TYR A 92 11.44 1.89 6.08
CA TYR A 92 10.66 1.74 4.86
C TYR A 92 9.78 0.48 4.87
N LEU A 93 10.38 -0.70 5.08
CA LEU A 93 9.65 -1.97 5.07
C LEU A 93 8.64 -2.06 6.22
N ASN A 94 8.98 -1.56 7.40
CA ASN A 94 8.05 -1.50 8.52
C ASN A 94 6.88 -0.54 8.25
N ALA A 95 7.11 0.58 7.56
CA ALA A 95 6.07 1.53 7.20
C ALA A 95 5.10 0.92 6.19
N VAL A 96 5.61 0.16 5.21
CA VAL A 96 4.77 -0.63 4.30
C VAL A 96 3.92 -1.64 5.09
N GLY A 97 4.53 -2.36 6.04
CA GLY A 97 3.82 -3.29 6.92
C GLY A 97 2.71 -2.62 7.75
N ARG A 98 2.97 -1.44 8.32
CA ARG A 98 1.96 -0.65 9.07
C ARG A 98 0.85 -0.11 8.18
N ALA A 99 1.17 0.36 6.98
CA ALA A 99 0.14 0.82 6.04
C ALA A 99 -0.86 -0.31 5.70
N LEU A 100 -0.40 -1.55 5.70
CA LEU A 100 -1.23 -2.74 5.47
C LEU A 100 -1.86 -3.32 6.74
N SER A 101 -1.41 -2.94 7.95
CA SER A 101 -1.94 -3.52 9.18
C SER A 101 -3.39 -3.11 9.48
N ALA A 102 -3.86 -2.02 8.86
CA ALA A 102 -5.26 -1.59 8.95
C ALA A 102 -6.20 -2.45 8.07
N ALA A 103 -5.66 -3.21 7.12
CA ALA A 103 -6.45 -4.04 6.23
C ALA A 103 -6.89 -5.35 6.91
N SER A 104 -8.17 -5.66 6.82
CA SER A 104 -8.71 -6.95 7.22
C SER A 104 -8.26 -8.06 6.28
N GLU A 105 -8.36 -9.30 6.75
CA GLU A 105 -8.10 -10.46 5.90
C GLU A 105 -9.04 -10.52 4.69
N GLN A 106 -10.31 -10.15 4.88
CA GLN A 106 -11.29 -10.11 3.79
C GLN A 106 -10.89 -9.10 2.71
N PHE A 107 -10.41 -7.90 3.10
CA PHE A 107 -9.89 -6.93 2.14
C PHE A 107 -8.72 -7.50 1.33
N MET A 108 -7.76 -8.15 2.00
CA MET A 108 -6.61 -8.74 1.33
C MET A 108 -7.00 -9.87 0.36
N LEU A 109 -7.98 -10.70 0.73
CA LEU A 109 -8.54 -11.73 -0.15
C LEU A 109 -9.29 -11.12 -1.34
N ASP A 110 -10.06 -10.07 -1.12
CA ASP A 110 -10.77 -9.37 -2.20
C ASP A 110 -9.78 -8.74 -3.19
N MET A 111 -8.71 -8.11 -2.67
CA MET A 111 -7.59 -7.56 -3.46
C MET A 111 -6.92 -8.62 -4.33
N SER A 112 -6.67 -9.82 -3.81
CA SER A 112 -6.04 -10.91 -4.58
C SER A 112 -6.98 -11.53 -5.61
N ASN A 113 -8.29 -11.59 -5.32
CA ASN A 113 -9.28 -12.25 -6.18
C ASN A 113 -9.89 -11.33 -7.26
N PHE A 114 -9.76 -10.01 -7.12
CA PHE A 114 -10.32 -9.05 -8.05
C PHE A 114 -9.22 -8.41 -8.93
N ALA A 115 -9.15 -8.81 -10.20
CA ALA A 115 -8.07 -8.43 -11.12
C ALA A 115 -7.78 -6.91 -11.19
N PRO A 116 -8.78 -6.00 -11.29
CA PRO A 116 -8.50 -4.56 -11.34
C PRO A 116 -7.83 -3.99 -10.09
N ALA A 117 -8.10 -4.58 -8.91
CA ALA A 117 -7.44 -4.19 -7.66
C ALA A 117 -6.06 -4.84 -7.53
N ARG A 118 -5.95 -6.13 -7.90
CA ARG A 118 -4.67 -6.85 -7.95
C ARG A 118 -3.64 -6.15 -8.83
N GLU A 119 -4.02 -5.70 -10.02
CA GLU A 119 -3.14 -4.94 -10.92
C GLU A 119 -2.58 -3.66 -10.27
N VAL A 120 -3.43 -2.93 -9.53
CA VAL A 120 -2.99 -1.71 -8.83
C VAL A 120 -2.03 -2.07 -7.69
N TYR A 121 -2.31 -3.15 -6.97
CA TYR A 121 -1.42 -3.65 -5.93
C TYR A 121 -0.06 -4.04 -6.51
N GLU A 122 -0.04 -4.93 -7.51
CA GLU A 122 1.19 -5.38 -8.18
C GLU A 122 2.04 -4.21 -8.69
N MET A 123 1.40 -3.17 -9.24
CA MET A 123 2.09 -1.95 -9.65
C MET A 123 2.74 -1.22 -8.47
N ASN A 124 2.00 -1.04 -7.37
CA ASN A 124 2.54 -0.42 -6.16
C ASN A 124 3.72 -1.22 -5.58
N THR A 125 3.67 -2.54 -5.67
CA THR A 125 4.73 -3.45 -5.22
C THR A 125 6.00 -3.30 -6.02
N LYS A 126 5.88 -3.15 -7.34
CA LYS A 126 7.03 -2.87 -8.21
C LYS A 126 7.70 -1.56 -7.81
N PHE A 127 6.92 -0.50 -7.57
CA PHE A 127 7.48 0.77 -7.08
C PHE A 127 8.17 0.60 -5.72
N ALA A 128 7.59 -0.17 -4.81
CA ALA A 128 8.19 -0.39 -3.50
C ALA A 128 9.48 -1.22 -3.56
N ALA A 129 9.53 -2.23 -4.44
CA ALA A 129 10.74 -3.00 -4.70
C ALA A 129 11.87 -2.13 -5.29
N GLU A 130 11.56 -1.26 -6.27
CA GLU A 130 12.53 -0.30 -6.83
C GLU A 130 13.03 0.69 -5.76
N ARG A 131 12.16 1.08 -4.82
CA ARG A 131 12.56 1.92 -3.70
C ARG A 131 13.54 1.22 -2.77
N VAL A 132 13.28 -0.05 -2.40
CA VAL A 132 14.23 -0.86 -1.62
C VAL A 132 15.55 -1.02 -2.37
N LYS A 133 15.52 -1.30 -3.68
CA LYS A 133 16.72 -1.36 -4.51
C LYS A 133 17.56 -0.10 -4.38
N THR A 134 16.91 1.06 -4.53
CA THR A 134 17.57 2.37 -4.41
C THR A 134 18.23 2.54 -3.04
N LEU A 135 17.55 2.18 -1.95
CA LEU A 135 18.10 2.26 -0.60
C LEU A 135 19.32 1.35 -0.39
N ILE A 136 19.31 0.15 -0.99
CA ILE A 136 20.45 -0.77 -0.94
C ILE A 136 21.63 -0.21 -1.74
N ASP A 137 21.38 0.29 -2.96
CA ASP A 137 22.41 0.91 -3.81
C ASP A 137 23.06 2.11 -3.11
N GLU A 138 22.27 2.97 -2.46
CA GLU A 138 22.76 4.11 -1.67
C GLU A 138 23.70 3.65 -0.54
N GLY A 139 23.31 2.64 0.25
CA GLY A 139 24.13 2.17 1.37
C GLY A 139 25.38 1.40 0.93
N VAL A 140 25.33 0.68 -0.20
CA VAL A 140 26.54 0.06 -0.80
C VAL A 140 27.51 1.13 -1.30
N ALA A 141 27.01 2.19 -1.95
CA ALA A 141 27.85 3.30 -2.41
C ALA A 141 28.49 4.09 -1.26
N ALA A 142 27.77 4.23 -0.13
CA ALA A 142 28.27 4.85 1.09
C ALA A 142 29.28 3.97 1.86
N GLY A 143 29.36 2.66 1.55
CA GLY A 143 30.19 1.70 2.28
C GLY A 143 29.58 1.21 3.60
N ASP A 144 28.29 1.50 3.84
CA ASP A 144 27.57 1.13 5.05
C ASP A 144 27.13 -0.34 5.06
N PHE A 145 27.04 -0.96 3.88
CA PHE A 145 26.65 -2.35 3.72
C PHE A 145 27.81 -3.21 3.25
N ARG A 146 27.76 -4.50 3.61
CA ARG A 146 28.68 -5.47 3.01
C ARG A 146 28.51 -5.48 1.49
N LYS A 147 29.54 -5.90 0.76
CA LYS A 147 29.48 -6.06 -0.71
C LYS A 147 28.51 -7.18 -1.10
N VAL A 148 27.22 -6.85 -1.16
CA VAL A 148 26.15 -7.69 -1.69
C VAL A 148 25.87 -7.35 -3.15
N ASN A 149 25.31 -8.30 -3.89
CA ASN A 149 24.66 -7.96 -5.15
C ASN A 149 23.33 -7.27 -4.82
N ALA A 150 23.29 -5.94 -4.91
CA ALA A 150 22.12 -5.12 -4.58
C ALA A 150 20.90 -5.47 -5.44
N ALA A 151 21.10 -5.78 -6.73
CA ALA A 151 20.03 -6.22 -7.62
C ALA A 151 19.41 -7.53 -7.16
N PHE A 152 20.22 -8.50 -6.71
CA PHE A 152 19.70 -9.76 -6.17
C PHE A 152 18.96 -9.57 -4.84
N ALA A 153 19.46 -8.71 -3.95
CA ALA A 153 18.78 -8.41 -2.69
C ALA A 153 17.42 -7.72 -2.92
N ALA A 154 17.36 -6.81 -3.89
CA ALA A 154 16.10 -6.18 -4.31
C ALA A 154 15.13 -7.17 -4.95
N ASP A 155 15.61 -8.07 -5.81
CA ASP A 155 14.79 -9.12 -6.43
C ASP A 155 14.19 -10.07 -5.39
N LEU A 156 15.00 -10.52 -4.42
CA LEU A 156 14.55 -11.32 -3.27
C LEU A 156 13.46 -10.60 -2.47
N THR A 157 13.64 -9.30 -2.22
CA THR A 157 12.66 -8.47 -1.51
C THR A 157 11.37 -8.38 -2.31
N SER A 158 11.47 -8.07 -3.61
CA SER A 158 10.33 -7.99 -4.54
C SER A 158 9.53 -9.28 -4.58
N ALA A 159 10.21 -10.42 -4.77
CA ALA A 159 9.61 -11.74 -4.82
C ALA A 159 8.86 -12.05 -3.51
N THR A 160 9.42 -11.68 -2.36
CA THR A 160 8.77 -11.86 -1.07
C THR A 160 7.55 -10.97 -0.92
N MET A 161 7.65 -9.69 -1.29
CA MET A 161 6.53 -8.74 -1.24
C MET A 161 5.35 -9.19 -2.09
N VAL A 162 5.58 -9.65 -3.32
CA VAL A 162 4.51 -10.19 -4.18
C VAL A 162 3.81 -11.38 -3.51
N ARG A 163 4.56 -12.29 -2.90
CA ARG A 163 3.99 -13.46 -2.22
C ARG A 163 3.23 -13.12 -0.95
N ILE A 164 3.60 -12.04 -0.25
CA ILE A 164 2.82 -11.51 0.86
C ILE A 164 1.43 -11.10 0.35
N GLN A 165 1.39 -10.37 -0.77
CA GLN A 165 0.16 -9.80 -1.33
C GLN A 165 -0.80 -10.81 -1.91
N LEU A 166 -0.26 -11.86 -2.53
CA LEU A 166 -1.04 -13.00 -2.99
C LEU A 166 -1.55 -13.87 -1.82
N GLY A 167 -1.23 -13.52 -0.57
CA GLY A 167 -1.59 -14.29 0.62
C GLY A 167 -0.80 -15.59 0.78
N GLU A 168 0.16 -15.88 -0.11
CA GLU A 168 0.91 -17.13 -0.09
C GLU A 168 1.82 -17.24 1.13
N VAL A 169 2.41 -16.14 1.58
CA VAL A 169 3.21 -16.14 2.81
C VAL A 169 2.33 -16.51 3.99
N ARG A 170 1.16 -15.88 4.13
CA ARG A 170 0.19 -16.22 5.18
C ARG A 170 -0.22 -17.69 5.13
N GLN A 171 -0.58 -18.20 3.96
CA GLN A 171 -0.97 -19.60 3.79
C GLN A 171 0.15 -20.59 4.16
N ARG A 172 1.41 -20.26 3.87
CA ARG A 172 2.54 -21.17 4.11
C ARG A 172 3.17 -21.04 5.49
N THR A 173 3.14 -19.86 6.10
CA THR A 173 3.88 -19.58 7.35
C THR A 173 2.99 -19.18 8.52
N GLY A 174 1.72 -18.84 8.27
CA GLY A 174 0.81 -18.28 9.27
C GLY A 174 1.09 -16.80 9.61
N LEU A 175 2.07 -16.16 8.97
CA LEU A 175 2.36 -14.74 9.20
C LEU A 175 1.35 -13.87 8.44
N GLY A 176 0.64 -13.01 9.16
CA GLY A 176 -0.08 -11.89 8.56
C GLY A 176 0.88 -10.89 7.92
N ASP A 177 0.38 -10.13 6.96
CA ASP A 177 1.16 -9.28 6.06
C ASP A 177 2.10 -8.31 6.80
N ALA A 178 1.57 -7.58 7.80
CA ALA A 178 2.36 -6.65 8.59
C ALA A 178 3.56 -7.33 9.28
N LYS A 179 3.36 -8.53 9.85
CA LYS A 179 4.43 -9.32 10.47
C LYS A 179 5.40 -9.88 9.42
N ALA A 180 4.91 -10.26 8.25
CA ALA A 180 5.77 -10.71 7.16
C ALA A 180 6.70 -9.59 6.64
N TYR A 181 6.23 -8.33 6.60
CA TYR A 181 7.09 -7.18 6.29
C TYR A 181 8.14 -6.90 7.37
N GLN A 182 7.77 -7.04 8.65
CA GLN A 182 8.71 -6.91 9.76
C GLN A 182 9.80 -8.00 9.69
N GLU A 183 9.41 -9.24 9.42
CA GLU A 183 10.34 -10.36 9.27
C GLU A 183 11.26 -10.17 8.06
N LEU A 184 10.71 -9.71 6.93
CA LEU A 184 11.49 -9.36 5.74
C LEU A 184 12.50 -8.25 6.04
N ALA A 185 12.11 -7.21 6.78
CA ALA A 185 13.00 -6.13 7.19
C ALA A 185 14.15 -6.68 8.06
N ALA A 186 13.84 -7.51 9.05
CA ALA A 186 14.85 -8.10 9.94
C ALA A 186 15.85 -8.99 9.18
N ILE A 187 15.36 -9.90 8.34
CA ILE A 187 16.21 -10.81 7.56
C ILE A 187 17.07 -10.06 6.55
N LEU A 188 16.48 -9.11 5.82
CA LEU A 188 17.20 -8.34 4.80
C LEU A 188 18.31 -7.50 5.45
N THR A 189 17.99 -6.76 6.51
CA THR A 189 18.93 -5.84 7.16
C THR A 189 20.07 -6.58 7.86
N ALA A 190 19.77 -7.66 8.61
CA ALA A 190 20.79 -8.54 9.16
C ALA A 190 21.65 -9.16 8.04
N GLY A 191 21.01 -9.53 6.93
CA GLY A 191 21.66 -10.12 5.77
C GLY A 191 22.54 -9.18 4.97
N ILE A 192 22.45 -7.85 5.10
CA ILE A 192 23.29 -6.87 4.36
C ILE A 192 24.21 -6.04 5.26
N SER A 193 24.06 -6.17 6.58
CA SER A 193 24.94 -5.52 7.56
C SER A 193 26.40 -5.95 7.37
N ALA A 194 27.33 -5.03 7.64
CA ALA A 194 28.78 -5.23 7.55
C ALA A 194 29.35 -5.99 8.77
#